data_AF-A0A3P8W1V8-F1
#
_entry.id   AF-A0A3P8W1V8-F1
#
_cell.length_a   1.000
_cell.length_b   1.000
_cell.length_c   1.000
_cell.angle_alpha   90.00
_cell.angle_beta   90.00
_cell.angle_gamma   90.00
#
_symmetry.space_group_name_H-M   'P 1'
#
loop_
_entity.id
_entity.type
_entity.pdbx_description
1 polymer ?
#
loop_
_entity_poly.entity_id
_entity_poly.type
_entity_poly.pdbx_seq_one_letter_code
_entity_poly.pdbx_strand_id
1 'polypeptide(L)'
;VQGICYSMFFLKCESASVQLLRLFSTKPLPTLTLFTKDPCPLCDKAKETLEPFKHRFDLQQVDISRPENKLWFDRYKWDIPVFHLNGRFVMKHRVDTALMEKLLQEAESG
;
A
#
# COMPACT_ATOMS: atom_id res chain seq x y z
N VAL A 1 -22.61 22.04 -24.40
CA VAL A 1 -21.47 22.97 -24.34
C VAL A 1 -21.02 23.09 -22.89
N GLN A 2 -19.78 22.66 -22.66
CA GLN A 2 -18.86 22.85 -21.52
C GLN A 2 -19.38 23.26 -20.13
N GLY A 3 -18.97 22.48 -19.13
CA GLY A 3 -18.85 22.91 -17.73
C GLY A 3 -17.86 22.00 -17.01
N ILE A 4 -16.60 22.41 -16.94
CA ILE A 4 -15.46 21.67 -16.40
C ILE A 4 -15.51 21.78 -14.86
N CYS A 5 -15.56 20.65 -14.12
CA CYS A 5 -15.54 20.67 -12.66
C CYS A 5 -14.08 20.69 -12.17
N TYR A 6 -13.62 21.85 -11.73
CA TYR A 6 -12.32 22.03 -11.08
C TYR A 6 -12.39 21.56 -9.62
N SER A 7 -11.37 20.82 -9.24
CA SER A 7 -10.98 20.47 -7.87
C SER A 7 -11.15 21.63 -6.88
N MET A 8 -11.68 21.34 -5.69
CA MET A 8 -11.00 21.58 -4.40
C MET A 8 -11.98 21.42 -3.22
N PHE A 9 -11.58 20.61 -2.25
CA PHE A 9 -11.80 20.81 -0.82
C PHE A 9 -13.22 21.12 -0.32
N PHE A 10 -13.86 20.12 0.29
CA PHE A 10 -14.16 20.07 1.73
C PHE A 10 -15.19 18.95 1.96
N LEU A 11 -14.69 17.79 2.40
CA LEU A 11 -15.54 16.79 3.04
C LEU A 11 -16.14 17.40 4.31
N LYS A 12 -17.45 17.59 4.33
CA LYS A 12 -18.26 17.45 5.54
C LYS A 12 -19.25 16.33 5.29
N CYS A 13 -18.95 15.19 5.88
CA CYS A 13 -19.86 14.06 5.94
C CYS A 13 -20.73 14.25 7.18
N GLU A 14 -21.99 14.61 7.00
CA GLU A 14 -23.02 14.39 8.02
C GLU A 14 -24.16 13.59 7.38
N SER A 15 -24.51 12.53 8.12
CA SER A 15 -25.33 11.39 7.74
C SER A 15 -26.78 11.76 7.42
N ALA A 16 -27.28 11.29 6.28
CA ALA A 16 -28.67 10.89 6.10
C ALA A 16 -28.83 10.06 4.81
N SER A 17 -29.01 8.75 4.98
CA SER A 17 -29.93 7.92 4.19
C SER A 17 -30.30 8.42 2.78
N VAL A 18 -29.44 8.20 1.79
CA VAL A 18 -29.84 8.14 0.38
C VAL A 18 -29.12 6.98 -0.31
N GLN A 19 -29.87 5.91 -0.56
CA GLN A 19 -29.54 4.84 -1.48
C GLN A 19 -29.32 5.43 -2.88
N LEU A 20 -28.12 5.89 -3.26
CA LEU A 20 -27.86 6.21 -4.68
C LEU A 20 -26.37 6.40 -5.09
N LEU A 21 -25.45 5.51 -4.73
CA LEU A 21 -24.10 5.52 -5.35
C LEU A 21 -23.60 4.11 -5.65
N ARG A 22 -24.23 3.48 -6.65
CA ARG A 22 -23.67 2.32 -7.35
C ARG A 22 -23.04 2.74 -8.68
N LEU A 23 -22.22 3.82 -8.68
CA LEU A 23 -21.76 4.45 -9.93
C LEU A 23 -20.27 4.78 -10.05
N PHE A 24 -19.41 4.31 -9.14
CA PHE A 24 -17.99 4.13 -9.44
C PHE A 24 -17.50 2.89 -8.71
N SER A 25 -17.54 1.73 -9.38
CA SER A 25 -16.84 0.53 -8.91
C SER A 25 -15.35 0.70 -9.20
N THR A 26 -14.71 1.72 -8.63
CA THR A 26 -13.25 1.73 -8.54
C THR A 26 -12.89 0.68 -7.52
N LYS A 27 -12.43 -0.50 -7.96
CA LYS A 27 -11.86 -1.48 -7.05
C LYS A 27 -10.79 -0.76 -6.23
N PRO A 28 -10.83 -0.83 -4.88
CA PRO A 28 -9.82 -0.17 -4.07
C PRO A 28 -8.45 -0.75 -4.40
N LEU A 29 -7.44 0.11 -4.48
CA LEU A 29 -6.07 -0.36 -4.70
C LEU A 29 -5.65 -1.27 -3.54
N PRO A 30 -4.92 -2.35 -3.81
CA PRO A 30 -4.39 -3.19 -2.75
C PRO A 30 -3.40 -2.39 -1.90
N THR A 31 -3.39 -2.64 -0.59
CA THR A 31 -2.46 -2.00 0.34
C THR A 31 -1.19 -2.83 0.45
N LEU A 32 -0.05 -2.25 0.07
CA LEU A 32 1.26 -2.86 0.25
C LEU A 32 1.94 -2.25 1.49
N THR A 33 2.08 -3.04 2.55
CA THR A 33 2.77 -2.63 3.77
C THR A 33 4.24 -3.04 3.72
N LEU A 34 5.15 -2.06 3.72
CA LEU A 34 6.59 -2.23 3.84
C LEU A 34 7.01 -2.03 5.30
N PHE A 35 7.55 -3.08 5.91
CA PHE A 35 8.22 -2.99 7.20
C PHE A 35 9.68 -2.59 6.98
N THR A 36 10.07 -1.46 7.57
CA THR A 36 11.38 -0.83 7.37
C THR A 36 11.95 -0.30 8.69
N LYS A 37 13.22 0.12 8.68
CA LYS A 37 13.88 0.81 9.79
C LYS A 37 14.84 1.86 9.22
N ASP A 38 15.19 2.87 10.01
CA ASP A 38 16.26 3.81 9.67
C ASP A 38 17.52 3.54 10.53
N PRO A 39 18.73 3.46 9.95
CA PRO A 39 19.06 3.41 8.52
C PRO A 39 18.91 1.99 7.91
N CYS A 40 18.43 1.89 6.66
CA CYS A 40 18.28 0.61 5.94
C CYS A 40 18.52 0.74 4.43
N PRO A 41 19.76 0.55 3.94
CA PRO A 41 20.06 0.66 2.50
C PRO A 41 19.34 -0.39 1.65
N LEU A 42 19.02 -1.57 2.22
CA LEU A 42 18.23 -2.59 1.54
C LEU A 42 16.80 -2.13 1.28
N CYS A 43 16.23 -1.35 2.21
CA CYS A 43 14.88 -0.84 2.11
C CYS A 43 14.78 0.23 1.03
N ASP A 44 15.82 1.06 0.86
CA ASP A 44 15.87 2.09 -0.18
C ASP A 44 15.89 1.46 -1.57
N LYS A 45 16.74 0.46 -1.78
CA LYS A 45 16.77 -0.31 -3.04
C LYS A 45 15.43 -1.01 -3.34
N ALA A 46 14.76 -1.49 -2.29
CA ALA A 46 13.43 -2.08 -2.42
C ALA A 46 12.39 -1.07 -2.92
N LYS A 47 12.41 0.16 -2.38
CA LYS A 47 11.51 1.25 -2.80
C LYS A 47 11.75 1.64 -4.27
N GLU A 48 13.02 1.77 -4.68
CA GLU A 48 13.36 2.05 -6.08
C GLU A 48 12.80 0.99 -7.03
N THR A 49 12.87 -0.29 -6.64
CA THR A 49 12.34 -1.40 -7.44
C THR A 49 10.80 -1.35 -7.54
N LEU A 50 10.14 -0.73 -6.56
CA LEU A 50 8.68 -0.60 -6.49
C LEU A 50 8.13 0.66 -7.17
N GLU A 51 8.96 1.66 -7.47
CA GLU A 51 8.55 2.88 -8.18
C GLU A 51 7.69 2.63 -9.44
N PRO A 52 8.01 1.69 -10.36
CA PRO A 52 7.17 1.45 -11.53
C PRO A 52 5.76 0.94 -11.19
N PHE A 53 5.57 0.29 -10.04
CA PHE A 53 4.31 -0.32 -9.63
C PHE A 53 3.48 0.56 -8.68
N LYS A 54 4.04 1.70 -8.22
CA LYS A 54 3.46 2.59 -7.21
C LYS A 54 2.06 3.12 -7.53
N HIS A 55 1.67 3.12 -8.79
CA HIS A 55 0.33 3.53 -9.25
C HIS A 55 -0.73 2.42 -9.10
N ARG A 56 -0.33 1.19 -8.81
CA ARG A 56 -1.21 0.00 -8.72
C ARG A 56 -1.49 -0.43 -7.28
N PHE A 57 -0.89 0.20 -6.28
CA PHE A 57 -1.09 -0.11 -4.87
C PHE A 57 -0.88 1.12 -4.01
N ASP A 58 -1.45 1.10 -2.80
CA ASP A 58 -1.15 2.08 -1.77
C ASP A 58 0.01 1.59 -0.90
N LEU A 59 1.15 2.29 -0.95
CA LEU A 59 2.33 1.95 -0.15
C LEU A 59 2.20 2.48 1.27
N GLN A 60 2.09 1.60 2.25
CA GLN A 60 2.19 1.92 3.66
C GLN A 60 3.56 1.55 4.21
N GLN A 61 4.15 2.42 5.01
CA GLN A 61 5.45 2.17 5.64
C GLN A 61 5.29 2.05 7.14
N VAL A 62 5.77 0.95 7.70
CA VAL A 62 5.78 0.70 9.14
C VAL A 62 7.22 0.67 9.60
N ASP A 63 7.59 1.65 10.40
CA ASP A 63 8.90 1.70 11.05
C ASP A 63 8.90 0.75 12.26
N ILE A 64 9.64 -0.35 12.14
CA ILE A 64 9.74 -1.35 13.20
C ILE A 64 10.60 -0.88 14.38
N SER A 65 11.39 0.20 14.24
CA SER A 65 12.21 0.73 15.33
C SER A 65 11.39 1.47 16.38
N ARG A 66 10.14 1.85 16.06
CA ARG A 66 9.27 2.55 17.01
C ARG A 66 8.82 1.63 18.15
N PRO A 67 8.73 2.14 19.38
CA PRO A 67 8.32 1.34 20.54
C PRO A 67 6.90 0.76 20.39
N GLU A 68 6.01 1.47 19.70
CA GLU A 68 4.65 1.01 19.36
C GLU A 68 4.63 -0.26 18.48
N ASN A 69 5.70 -0.50 17.72
CA ASN A 69 5.84 -1.60 16.77
C ASN A 69 6.79 -2.71 17.28
N LYS A 70 7.04 -2.79 18.59
CA LYS A 70 7.97 -3.77 19.18
C LYS A 70 7.67 -5.22 18.74
N LEU A 71 6.39 -5.56 18.56
CA LEU A 71 5.98 -6.88 18.07
C LEU A 71 6.52 -7.17 16.67
N TRP A 72 6.52 -6.18 15.77
CA TRP A 72 7.10 -6.29 14.44
C TRP A 72 8.62 -6.31 14.48
N PHE A 73 9.23 -5.54 15.38
CA PHE A 73 10.68 -5.59 15.60
C PHE A 73 11.14 -7.00 15.97
N ASP A 74 10.53 -7.60 16.99
CA ASP A 74 10.92 -8.93 17.47
C ASP A 74 10.75 -10.00 16.38
N ARG A 75 9.76 -9.84 15.50
CA ARG A 75 9.48 -10.76 14.38
C ARG A 75 10.41 -10.56 13.18
N TYR A 76 10.69 -9.31 12.79
CA TYR A 76 11.26 -8.98 11.48
C TYR A 76 12.61 -8.25 11.53
N LYS A 77 13.21 -8.01 12.71
CA LYS A 77 14.51 -7.30 12.85
C LYS A 77 15.64 -7.81 11.94
N TRP A 78 15.64 -9.10 11.61
CA TRP A 78 16.64 -9.75 10.74
C TRP A 78 16.14 -10.01 9.32
N ASP A 79 14.87 -9.72 9.04
CA ASP A 79 14.18 -10.09 7.80
C ASP A 79 13.72 -8.90 6.95
N ILE A 80 13.90 -7.67 7.43
CA ILE A 80 13.58 -6.46 6.68
C ILE A 80 14.45 -6.29 5.42
N PRO A 81 13.91 -5.74 4.32
CA PRO A 81 12.53 -5.28 4.15
C PRO A 81 11.54 -6.45 4.04
N VAL A 82 10.38 -6.34 4.72
CA VAL A 82 9.28 -7.31 4.65
C VAL A 82 8.06 -6.64 4.02
N PHE A 83 7.36 -7.35 3.15
CA PHE A 83 6.21 -6.85 2.42
C PHE A 83 4.97 -7.68 2.73
N HIS A 84 3.89 -7.00 3.10
CA HIS A 84 2.56 -7.58 3.19
C HIS A 84 1.64 -6.93 2.17
N LEU A 85 0.85 -7.72 1.44
CA LEU A 85 -0.19 -7.24 0.54
C LEU A 85 -1.55 -7.55 1.17
N ASN A 86 -2.37 -6.52 1.39
CA ASN A 86 -3.66 -6.63 2.07
C ASN A 86 -3.56 -7.39 3.41
N GLY A 87 -2.49 -7.11 4.17
CA GLY A 87 -2.21 -7.74 5.46
C GLY A 87 -1.67 -9.18 5.39
N ARG A 88 -1.43 -9.72 4.19
CA ARG A 88 -0.84 -11.06 3.99
C ARG A 88 0.63 -10.93 3.63
N PHE A 89 1.49 -11.71 4.29
CA PHE A 89 2.91 -11.78 3.93
C PHE A 89 3.08 -12.26 2.48
N VAL A 90 3.85 -11.52 1.69
CA VAL A 90 4.11 -11.84 0.28
C VAL A 90 5.59 -12.12 -0.01
N MET A 91 6.50 -11.26 0.49
CA MET A 91 7.93 -11.40 0.24
C MET A 91 8.77 -10.67 1.30
N LYS A 92 10.07 -11.01 1.38
CA LYS A 92 11.06 -10.38 2.26
C LYS A 92 12.44 -10.33 1.63
N HIS A 93 13.35 -9.52 2.19
CA HIS A 93 14.75 -9.28 1.79
C HIS A 93 14.94 -8.64 0.42
N ARG A 94 14.17 -9.05 -0.60
CA ARG A 94 14.25 -8.55 -1.98
C ARG A 94 12.85 -8.46 -2.57
N VAL A 95 12.66 -7.47 -3.46
CA VAL A 95 11.46 -7.33 -4.26
C VAL A 95 11.62 -8.20 -5.50
N ASP A 96 10.74 -9.19 -5.65
CA ASP A 96 10.62 -9.96 -6.89
C ASP A 96 9.53 -9.31 -7.74
N THR A 97 9.92 -8.72 -8.87
CA THR A 97 9.01 -7.99 -9.75
C THR A 97 8.01 -8.90 -10.44
N ALA A 98 8.38 -10.15 -10.76
CA ALA A 98 7.49 -11.12 -11.38
C ALA A 98 6.43 -11.60 -10.39
N LEU A 99 6.83 -11.87 -9.14
CA LEU A 99 5.90 -12.20 -8.07
C LEU A 99 4.97 -11.02 -7.77
N MET A 100 5.51 -9.81 -7.69
CA MET A 100 4.72 -8.60 -7.42
C MET A 100 3.66 -8.36 -8.51
N GLU A 101 4.03 -8.48 -9.77
CA GLU A 101 3.11 -8.37 -10.90
C GLU A 101 1.96 -9.37 -10.79
N LYS A 102 2.28 -10.63 -10.52
CA LYS A 102 1.26 -11.69 -10.36
C LYS A 102 0.31 -11.37 -9.20
N LEU A 103 0.84 -10.95 -8.06
CA LEU A 103 0.03 -10.61 -6.88
C LEU A 103 -0.89 -9.42 -7.12
N LEU A 104 -0.43 -8.40 -7.86
CA LEU A 104 -1.25 -7.25 -8.23
C LEU A 104 -2.35 -7.65 -9.22
N GLN A 105 -2.05 -8.49 -10.21
CA GLN A 105 -3.06 -9.02 -11.15
C GLN A 105 -4.14 -9.85 -10.42
N GLU A 106 -3.73 -10.67 -9.45
CA GLU A 106 -4.67 -11.42 -8.60
C GLU A 106 -5.54 -10.48 -7.76
N ALA A 107 -4.98 -9.38 -7.24
CA ALA A 107 -5.73 -8.39 -6.47
C ALA A 107 -6.69 -7.54 -7.32
N GLU A 108 -6.35 -7.28 -8.58
CA GLU A 108 -7.19 -6.53 -9.53
C GLU A 108 -8.33 -7.37 -10.11
N SER A 109 -8.15 -8.69 -10.21
CA SER A 109 -9.15 -9.60 -10.81
C SER A 109 -10.24 -10.03 -9.81
N GLY A 110 -9.95 -10.08 -8.51
CA GLY A 110 -10.93 -10.32 -7.43
C GLY A 110 -11.93 -9.19 -7.26
#